data_AF-A0A519LMQ0-F1
#
_entry.id   AF-A0A519LMQ0-F1
#
_cell.length_a   1.000
_cell.length_b   1.000
_cell.length_c   1.000
_cell.angle_alpha   90.00
_cell.angle_beta   90.00
_cell.angle_gamma   90.00
#
_symmetry.space_group_name_H-M   'P 1'
#
loop_
_entity.id
_entity.type
_entity.pdbx_description
1 polymer ?
#
loop_
_entity_poly.entity_id
_entity_poly.type
_entity_poly.pdbx_seq_one_letter_code
_entity_poly.pdbx_strand_id
1 'polypeptide(L)'
;MTAANPTADTAGQAPAAPAAPAAPPPSAPSGPPAAYPPLQGTALLLGTLSLSLATFMNVLDSSIANVSIPAIAGDLGVSPGQGTWVITSFGVANAISVPLTGWLTQRFGAVRLFTMS
;
A
#
# COMPACT_ATOMS: atom_id res chain seq x y z
N MET A 1 49.66 -68.20 -16.52
CA MET A 1 49.17 -69.54 -16.10
C MET A 1 48.61 -69.34 -14.71
N THR A 2 47.31 -69.12 -14.53
CA THR A 2 46.24 -70.12 -14.29
C THR A 2 45.12 -69.31 -13.60
N ALA A 3 43.82 -69.37 -13.87
CA ALA A 3 42.93 -70.08 -14.79
C ALA A 3 41.60 -69.28 -14.90
N ALA A 4 40.79 -69.64 -15.91
CA ALA A 4 39.34 -69.43 -15.94
C ALA A 4 38.68 -70.14 -14.71
N ASN A 5 37.42 -69.91 -14.29
CA ASN A 5 36.17 -69.69 -15.02
C ASN A 5 35.04 -69.32 -14.00
N PRO A 6 33.71 -69.32 -14.31
CA PRO A 6 32.74 -68.32 -13.89
C PRO A 6 31.68 -69.00 -12.97
N THR A 7 30.39 -68.63 -13.09
CA THR A 7 29.22 -69.09 -12.31
C THR A 7 29.08 -68.36 -10.97
N ALA A 8 27.91 -67.95 -10.48
CA ALA A 8 26.56 -67.78 -11.00
C ALA A 8 25.79 -67.14 -9.83
N ASP A 9 25.05 -66.05 -10.08
CA ASP A 9 23.84 -65.60 -9.36
C ASP A 9 23.60 -64.14 -9.75
N THR A 10 22.68 -63.74 -10.63
CA THR A 10 21.27 -64.12 -10.81
C THR A 10 20.44 -64.07 -9.52
N ALA A 11 20.42 -62.90 -8.87
CA ALA A 11 19.33 -62.57 -7.95
C ALA A 11 18.99 -61.07 -8.02
N GLY A 12 17.85 -60.76 -8.67
CA GLY A 12 16.98 -59.66 -8.22
C GLY A 12 17.25 -58.24 -8.73
N GLN A 13 17.35 -58.01 -10.04
CA GLN A 13 17.16 -56.66 -10.58
C GLN A 13 15.65 -56.43 -10.84
N ALA A 14 14.92 -55.98 -9.83
CA ALA A 14 13.56 -55.45 -10.02
C ALA A 14 13.64 -54.19 -10.92
N PRO A 15 12.71 -53.98 -11.87
CA PRO A 15 12.73 -52.79 -12.70
C PRO A 15 12.46 -51.55 -11.82
N ALA A 16 13.42 -50.62 -11.80
CA ALA A 16 13.24 -49.32 -11.18
C ALA A 16 12.10 -48.58 -11.89
N ALA A 17 11.02 -48.28 -11.17
CA ALA A 17 9.93 -47.46 -11.68
C ALA A 17 10.49 -46.07 -12.10
N PRO A 18 10.05 -45.50 -13.23
CA PRO A 18 10.50 -44.17 -13.64
C PRO A 18 10.06 -43.13 -12.62
N ALA A 19 11.01 -42.36 -12.11
CA ALA A 19 10.73 -41.24 -11.20
C ALA A 19 9.81 -40.22 -11.91
N ALA A 20 8.66 -39.94 -11.30
CA ALA A 20 7.74 -38.91 -11.79
C ALA A 20 8.44 -37.54 -11.85
N PRO A 21 8.15 -36.68 -12.85
CA PRO A 21 8.73 -35.34 -12.92
C PRO A 21 8.35 -34.53 -11.67
N ALA A 22 9.35 -33.99 -10.98
CA ALA A 22 9.17 -33.11 -9.85
C ALA A 22 8.32 -31.89 -10.29
N ALA A 23 7.28 -31.59 -9.51
CA ALA A 23 6.45 -30.40 -9.70
C ALA A 23 7.33 -29.13 -9.71
N PRO A 24 7.01 -28.12 -10.54
CA PRO A 24 7.77 -26.87 -10.55
C PRO A 24 7.72 -26.20 -9.16
N PRO A 25 8.82 -25.60 -8.69
CA PRO A 25 8.87 -24.97 -7.39
C PRO A 25 7.87 -23.81 -7.30
N PRO A 26 7.35 -23.51 -6.10
CA PRO A 26 6.46 -22.35 -5.89
C PRO A 26 7.19 -21.07 -6.29
N SER A 27 6.53 -20.26 -7.13
CA SER A 27 7.01 -18.96 -7.58
C SER A 27 7.44 -18.11 -6.39
N ALA A 28 8.72 -17.77 -6.32
CA ALA A 28 9.28 -16.94 -5.25
C ALA A 28 8.54 -15.59 -5.16
N PRO A 29 8.40 -15.00 -3.96
CA PRO A 29 7.78 -13.70 -3.79
C PRO A 29 8.55 -12.64 -4.61
N SER A 30 7.78 -11.81 -5.32
CA SER A 30 8.28 -10.64 -6.06
C SER A 30 9.21 -9.80 -5.18
N GLY A 31 10.37 -9.46 -5.73
CA GLY A 31 11.49 -8.83 -5.02
C GLY A 31 11.18 -7.48 -4.36
N PRO A 32 12.14 -6.92 -3.60
CA PRO A 32 11.95 -5.70 -2.83
C PRO A 32 11.45 -4.54 -3.71
N PRO A 33 10.59 -3.65 -3.17
CA PRO A 33 10.06 -2.51 -3.92
C PRO A 33 11.20 -1.70 -4.55
N ALA A 34 11.04 -1.29 -5.81
CA ALA A 34 12.00 -0.45 -6.49
C ALA A 34 12.28 0.82 -5.65
N ALA A 35 13.54 1.02 -5.27
CA ALA A 35 13.96 2.21 -4.53
C ALA A 35 13.93 3.42 -5.47
N TYR A 36 13.05 4.39 -5.19
CA TYR A 36 12.98 5.62 -5.96
C TYR A 36 14.18 6.51 -5.62
N PRO A 37 14.91 7.04 -6.63
CA PRO A 37 16.00 7.97 -6.37
C PRO A 37 15.47 9.22 -5.64
N PRO A 38 16.21 9.76 -4.66
CA PRO A 38 15.77 10.92 -3.91
C PRO A 38 15.63 12.15 -4.81
N LEU A 39 14.62 12.98 -4.54
CA LEU A 39 14.46 14.28 -5.21
C LEU A 39 15.70 15.16 -4.94
N GLN A 40 16.16 15.93 -5.93
CA GLN A 40 17.31 16.83 -5.77
C GLN A 40 17.03 18.21 -6.36
N GLY A 41 17.73 19.23 -5.86
CA GLY A 41 17.68 20.61 -6.35
C GLY A 41 16.25 21.19 -6.34
N THR A 42 15.86 21.78 -7.47
CA THR A 42 14.54 22.42 -7.64
C THR A 42 13.37 21.45 -7.47
N ALA A 43 13.54 20.18 -7.84
CA ALA A 43 12.47 19.18 -7.68
C ALA A 43 12.19 18.88 -6.20
N LEU A 44 13.23 18.88 -5.34
CA LEU A 44 13.06 18.76 -3.90
C LEU A 44 12.35 20.01 -3.35
N LEU A 45 12.78 21.21 -3.76
CA LEU A 45 12.13 22.46 -3.34
C LEU A 45 10.64 22.49 -3.70
N LEU A 46 10.29 22.17 -4.95
CA LEU A 46 8.90 22.12 -5.40
C LEU A 46 8.10 21.02 -4.68
N GLY A 47 8.70 19.85 -4.47
CA GLY A 47 8.08 18.76 -3.72
C GLY A 47 7.77 19.15 -2.27
N THR A 48 8.75 19.73 -1.59
CA THR A 48 8.59 20.23 -0.22
C THR A 48 7.54 21.34 -0.15
N LEU A 49 7.62 22.35 -1.03
CA LEU A 49 6.66 23.45 -1.06
C LEU A 49 5.24 22.95 -1.33
N SER A 50 5.08 22.01 -2.25
CA SER A 50 3.79 21.38 -2.56
C SER A 50 3.23 20.63 -1.35
N LEU A 51 4.06 19.84 -0.67
CA LEU A 51 3.66 19.10 0.53
C LEU A 51 3.30 20.04 1.69
N SER A 52 4.10 21.10 1.88
CA SER A 52 3.83 22.14 2.88
C SER A 52 2.53 22.88 2.59
N LEU A 53 2.27 23.23 1.33
CA LEU A 53 1.04 23.90 0.93
C LEU A 53 -0.19 23.00 1.12
N ALA A 54 -0.09 21.72 0.77
CA ALA A 54 -1.15 20.75 1.01
C ALA A 54 -1.46 20.61 2.51
N THR A 55 -0.42 20.52 3.34
CA THR A 55 -0.57 20.45 4.81
C THR A 55 -1.16 21.73 5.36
N PHE A 56 -0.72 22.89 4.85
CA PHE A 56 -1.26 24.18 5.22
C PHE A 56 -2.75 24.30 4.91
N MET A 57 -3.19 23.93 3.71
CA MET A 57 -4.60 23.98 3.31
C MET A 57 -5.47 23.08 4.21
N ASN A 58 -4.99 21.87 4.53
CA ASN A 58 -5.69 21.00 5.45
C ASN A 58 -5.93 21.63 6.84
N VAL A 59 -4.95 22.37 7.36
CA VAL A 59 -5.10 23.11 8.63
C VAL A 59 -6.00 24.32 8.45
N LEU A 60 -5.87 25.06 7.35
CA LEU A 60 -6.70 26.21 7.00
C LEU A 60 -8.19 25.84 7.01
N ASP A 61 -8.56 24.76 6.33
CA ASP A 61 -9.95 24.29 6.23
C ASP A 61 -10.53 23.95 7.61
N SER A 62 -9.74 23.28 8.44
CA SER A 62 -10.09 22.95 9.83
C SER A 62 -10.33 24.21 10.64
N SER A 63 -9.46 25.21 10.54
CA SER A 63 -9.57 26.48 11.25
C SER A 63 -10.80 27.29 10.82
N ILE A 64 -11.10 27.34 9.52
CA ILE A 64 -12.28 28.03 8.98
C ILE A 64 -13.56 27.40 9.54
N ALA A 65 -13.66 26.07 9.51
CA ALA A 65 -14.80 25.34 10.05
C ALA A 65 -14.98 25.62 11.55
N ASN A 66 -13.89 25.54 12.33
CA ASN A 66 -13.92 25.75 13.78
C ASN A 66 -14.37 27.17 14.18
N VAL A 67 -14.04 28.18 13.38
CA VAL A 67 -14.41 29.58 13.66
C VAL A 67 -15.81 29.91 13.13
N SER A 68 -16.16 29.44 11.93
CA SER A 68 -17.35 29.93 11.22
C SER A 68 -18.63 29.19 11.62
N ILE A 69 -18.55 27.90 11.97
CA ILE A 69 -19.73 27.10 12.30
C ILE A 69 -20.49 27.62 13.53
N PRO A 70 -19.83 27.95 14.67
CA PRO A 70 -20.53 28.53 15.81
C PRO A 70 -21.17 29.89 15.49
N ALA A 71 -20.51 30.72 14.67
CA ALA A 71 -21.04 32.02 14.25
C ALA A 71 -22.31 31.86 13.39
N ILE A 72 -22.26 30.99 12.37
CA ILE A 72 -23.41 30.68 11.51
C ILE A 72 -24.57 30.07 12.31
N ALA A 73 -24.28 29.16 13.26
CA ALA A 73 -25.31 28.57 14.12
C ALA A 73 -25.98 29.63 15.01
N GLY A 74 -25.20 30.57 15.55
CA GLY A 74 -25.71 31.72 16.31
C GLY A 74 -26.61 32.64 15.47
N ASP A 75 -26.19 32.98 14.26
CA ASP A 75 -26.92 33.85 13.33
C ASP A 75 -28.25 33.23 12.86
N LEU A 76 -28.29 31.90 12.71
CA LEU A 76 -29.49 31.16 12.26
C LEU A 76 -30.38 30.68 13.41
N GLY A 77 -30.02 30.94 14.67
CA GLY A 77 -30.77 30.49 15.84
C GLY A 77 -30.79 28.97 16.04
N VAL A 78 -29.83 28.26 15.44
CA VAL A 78 -29.71 26.80 15.51
C VAL A 78 -28.91 26.40 16.76
N SER A 79 -29.29 25.29 17.40
CA SER A 79 -28.60 24.81 18.61
C SER A 79 -27.09 24.62 18.37
N PRO A 80 -26.21 25.17 19.24
CA PRO A 80 -24.75 25.01 19.16
C PRO A 80 -24.29 23.55 19.08
N GLY A 81 -25.10 22.62 19.59
CA GLY A 81 -24.82 21.18 19.52
C GLY A 81 -24.72 20.65 18.09
N GLN A 82 -25.44 21.22 17.12
CA GLN A 82 -25.31 20.80 15.71
C GLN A 82 -23.96 21.19 15.11
N GLY A 83 -23.40 22.33 15.52
CA GLY A 83 -22.07 22.78 15.06
C GLY A 83 -20.94 21.89 15.55
N THR A 84 -21.03 21.38 16.78
CA THR A 84 -20.04 20.43 17.33
C THR A 84 -19.96 19.14 16.53
N TRP A 85 -21.10 18.57 16.14
CA TRP A 85 -21.11 17.33 15.33
C TRP A 85 -20.47 17.51 13.96
N VAL A 86 -20.58 18.69 13.34
CA VAL A 86 -19.92 18.97 12.05
C VAL A 86 -18.40 18.92 12.20
N ILE A 87 -17.85 19.54 13.24
CA ILE A 87 -16.40 19.55 13.50
C ILE A 87 -15.89 18.14 13.83
N THR A 88 -16.62 17.40 14.67
CA THR A 88 -16.26 16.01 14.98
C THR A 88 -16.32 15.12 13.73
N SER A 89 -17.36 15.25 12.90
CA SER A 89 -17.47 14.51 11.64
C SER A 89 -16.35 14.84 10.65
N PHE A 90 -15.92 16.10 10.56
CA PHE A 90 -14.77 16.50 9.75
C PHE A 90 -13.48 15.80 10.22
N GLY A 91 -13.23 15.76 11.53
CA GLY A 91 -12.10 15.02 12.09
C GLY A 91 -12.15 13.52 11.81
N VAL A 92 -13.32 12.90 11.96
CA VAL A 92 -13.53 11.47 11.64
C VAL A 92 -13.31 11.19 10.16
N ALA A 93 -13.82 12.03 9.27
CA ALA A 93 -13.61 11.90 7.84
C ALA A 93 -12.11 11.95 7.50
N ASN A 94 -11.37 12.92 8.06
CA ASN A 94 -9.92 13.00 7.88
C ASN A 94 -9.17 11.75 8.38
N ALA A 95 -9.57 11.24 9.55
CA ALA A 95 -8.97 10.04 10.12
C ALA A 95 -9.16 8.79 9.23
N ILE A 96 -10.31 8.68 8.55
CA ILE A 96 -10.60 7.60 7.61
C ILE A 96 -9.88 7.80 6.27
N SER A 97 -9.80 9.05 5.80
CA SER A 97 -9.20 9.39 4.51
C SER A 97 -7.71 8.99 4.40
N VAL A 98 -6.93 9.10 5.48
CA VAL A 98 -5.48 8.78 5.47
C VAL A 98 -5.20 7.31 5.13
N PRO A 99 -5.70 6.30 5.88
CA PRO A 99 -5.47 4.90 5.55
C PRO A 99 -6.14 4.51 4.24
N LEU A 100 -7.31 5.08 3.92
CA LEU A 100 -8.01 4.82 2.67
C LEU A 100 -7.19 5.28 1.45
N THR A 101 -6.59 6.46 1.52
CA THR A 101 -5.71 6.99 0.46
C THR A 101 -4.48 6.10 0.28
N GLY A 102 -3.88 5.61 1.38
CA GLY A 102 -2.77 4.66 1.34
C GLY A 102 -3.15 3.34 0.64
N TRP A 103 -4.32 2.80 0.94
CA TRP A 103 -4.82 1.58 0.29
C TRP A 103 -5.16 1.81 -1.19
N LEU A 104 -5.86 2.91 -1.52
CA LEU A 104 -6.25 3.24 -2.89
C LEU A 104 -5.03 3.49 -3.80
N THR A 105 -4.01 4.18 -3.28
CA THR A 105 -2.77 4.43 -4.04
C THR A 105 -2.00 3.14 -4.31
N GLN A 106 -1.99 2.18 -3.38
CA GLN A 106 -1.42 0.84 -3.59
C GLN A 106 -2.24 0.01 -4.60
N ARG A 107 -3.57 0.13 -4.58
CA ARG A 107 -4.47 -0.67 -5.42
C ARG A 107 -4.55 -0.19 -6.87
N PHE A 108 -4.63 1.12 -7.09
CA PHE A 108 -4.90 1.71 -8.41
C PHE A 108 -3.71 2.47 -8.99
N GLY A 109 -2.71 2.81 -8.17
CA GLY A 109 -1.58 3.67 -8.51
C GLY A 109 -1.91 5.15 -8.27
N ALA A 110 -0.94 5.90 -7.72
CA ALA A 110 -1.13 7.30 -7.32
C ALA A 110 -1.58 8.22 -8.46
N VAL A 111 -1.00 8.05 -9.66
CA VAL A 111 -1.33 8.88 -10.83
C VAL A 111 -2.75 8.63 -11.31
N ARG A 112 -3.17 7.36 -11.42
CA ARG A 112 -4.52 6.99 -11.87
C ARG A 112 -5.60 7.40 -10.87
N LEU A 113 -5.29 7.30 -9.58
CA LEU A 113 -6.19 7.77 -8.53
C LEU A 113 -6.41 9.29 -8.62
N PHE A 114 -5.33 10.05 -8.80
CA PHE A 114 -5.40 11.51 -8.94
C PHE A 114 -6.13 11.98 -10.20
N THR A 115 -6.04 11.24 -11.31
CA THR A 115 -6.76 11.63 -12.55
C THR A 115 -8.25 11.27 -12.53
N MET A 116 -8.69 10.42 -11.59
CA MET A 116 -10.08 9.96 -11.48
C MET A 116 -10.89 10.68 -10.40
N SER A 117 -10.25 11.36 -9.43
CA SER A 117 -10.92 12.17 -8.41
C SER A 117 -11.21 13.57 -8.88
#